data_AF-A0A6N2S825-F1
#
_entry.id   AF-A0A6N2S825-F1
#
_cell.length_a   1.000
_cell.length_b   1.000
_cell.length_c   1.000
_cell.angle_alpha   90.00
_cell.angle_beta   90.00
_cell.angle_gamma   90.00
#
_symmetry.space_group_name_H-M   'P 1'
#
loop_
_entity.id
_entity.type
_entity.pdbx_description
1 polymer ?
#
loop_
_entity_poly.entity_id
_entity_poly.type
_entity_poly.pdbx_seq_one_letter_code
_entity_poly.pdbx_strand_id
1 'polypeptide(L)'
;MDNRKDVYIVIAATIFFGVFSKVTVNMPYMAWGYFDQYFLLSLLWWFLYTGALYVAIREYMFNIDSYIKVFGQAILFGAAATLLKTGIDALTEMFVRQSGNTMISIFIMELVLLLFGCAVMVFLFYFIAKQSISSWKDSLNPYAGIIGGALALYVGMVFYYLLKLDWALETYSGAVAEVGAEQAKLNLSTKFARESAGIGMIVYVIIFITMWLGLRKNAESRKLKKA
;
A
#
# COMPACT_ATOMS: atom_id res chain seq x y z
N MET A 1 28.43 14.42 -5.58
CA MET A 1 27.94 13.53 -4.50
C MET A 1 26.61 12.95 -4.94
N ASP A 2 26.55 11.65 -5.17
CA ASP A 2 25.30 10.92 -5.45
C ASP A 2 24.47 10.85 -4.15
N ASN A 3 23.64 11.89 -3.92
CA ASN A 3 22.90 12.00 -2.67
C ASN A 3 21.61 11.18 -2.76
N ARG A 4 21.70 9.86 -2.52
CA ARG A 4 20.57 8.92 -2.52
C ARG A 4 19.74 8.94 -1.22
N LYS A 5 19.78 10.05 -0.47
CA LYS A 5 19.08 10.19 0.82
C LYS A 5 17.58 9.96 0.70
N ASP A 6 16.97 10.46 -0.37
CA ASP A 6 15.55 10.24 -0.68
C ASP A 6 15.21 8.74 -0.75
N VAL A 7 16.04 7.96 -1.44
CA VAL A 7 15.87 6.51 -1.59
C VAL A 7 15.97 5.80 -0.25
N TYR A 8 16.94 6.17 0.60
CA TYR A 8 17.07 5.57 1.93
C TYR A 8 15.87 5.89 2.83
N ILE A 9 15.36 7.12 2.78
CA ILE A 9 14.15 7.51 3.52
C ILE A 9 12.96 6.67 3.06
N VAL A 10 12.75 6.51 1.75
CA VAL A 10 11.62 5.73 1.23
C VAL A 10 11.73 4.25 1.56
N ILE A 11 12.92 3.65 1.42
CA ILE A 11 13.13 2.24 1.78
C ILE A 11 12.84 2.04 3.27
N ALA A 12 13.42 2.87 4.14
CA ALA A 12 13.18 2.78 5.57
C ALA A 12 11.69 2.96 5.88
N ALA A 13 11.07 4.05 5.44
CA ALA A 13 9.66 4.33 5.69
C ALA A 13 8.73 3.21 5.18
N THR A 14 9.03 2.64 4.01
CA THR A 14 8.21 1.57 3.42
C THR A 14 8.36 0.25 4.19
N ILE A 15 9.57 -0.11 4.61
CA ILE A 15 9.81 -1.30 5.44
C ILE A 15 9.16 -1.12 6.81
N PHE A 16 9.35 0.04 7.45
CA PHE A 16 8.73 0.34 8.73
C PHE A 16 7.20 0.31 8.63
N PHE A 17 6.63 1.00 7.65
CA PHE A 17 5.21 0.97 7.38
C PHE A 17 4.72 -0.47 7.16
N GLY A 18 5.40 -1.25 6.33
CA GLY A 18 4.95 -2.60 6.01
C GLY A 18 5.04 -3.59 7.17
N VAL A 19 6.23 -3.72 7.76
CA VAL A 19 6.49 -4.70 8.83
C VAL A 19 5.74 -4.33 10.11
N PHE A 20 5.81 -3.07 10.56
CA PHE A 20 5.18 -2.70 11.82
C PHE A 20 3.66 -2.61 11.70
N SER A 21 3.11 -2.14 10.58
CA SER A 21 1.65 -2.20 10.41
C SER A 21 1.13 -3.63 10.41
N LYS A 22 1.86 -4.59 9.82
CA LYS A 22 1.50 -6.01 9.88
C LYS A 22 1.50 -6.53 11.32
N VAL A 23 2.51 -6.18 12.12
CA VAL A 23 2.61 -6.61 13.52
C VAL A 23 1.54 -5.97 14.41
N THR A 24 1.25 -4.69 14.23
CA THR A 24 0.36 -3.97 15.16
C THR A 24 -1.11 -4.02 14.78
N VAL A 25 -1.43 -3.99 13.48
CA VAL A 25 -2.81 -3.85 12.98
C VAL A 25 -3.19 -4.87 11.91
N ASN A 26 -2.30 -5.82 11.57
CA ASN A 26 -2.40 -6.77 10.46
C ASN A 26 -2.48 -6.16 9.06
N MET A 27 -3.30 -5.13 8.89
CA MET A 27 -3.44 -4.30 7.71
C MET A 27 -3.76 -2.89 8.19
N PRO A 28 -3.03 -1.85 7.76
CA PRO A 28 -3.29 -0.48 8.17
C PRO A 28 -4.51 0.09 7.45
N TYR A 29 -5.69 -0.45 7.72
CA TYR A 29 -6.96 0.07 7.23
C TYR A 29 -7.71 0.79 8.36
N MET A 30 -8.53 1.77 8.00
CA MET A 30 -9.28 2.59 8.95
C MET A 30 -10.79 2.35 8.78
N ALA A 31 -11.36 1.51 9.65
CA ALA A 31 -12.79 1.22 9.66
C ALA A 31 -13.58 2.42 10.18
N TRP A 32 -14.58 2.90 9.42
CA TRP A 32 -15.37 4.05 9.84
C TRP A 32 -16.42 3.65 10.89
N GLY A 33 -16.53 4.45 11.96
CA GLY A 33 -17.44 4.18 13.08
C GLY A 33 -16.86 3.28 14.17
N TYR A 34 -15.65 2.73 13.98
CA TYR A 34 -14.91 1.97 14.99
C TYR A 34 -13.59 2.69 15.30
N PHE A 35 -13.66 3.75 16.11
CA PHE A 35 -12.51 4.55 16.53
C PHE A 35 -11.74 3.90 17.70
N ASP A 36 -11.23 2.70 17.46
CA ASP A 36 -10.49 1.92 18.45
C ASP A 36 -8.96 2.13 18.34
N GLN A 37 -8.21 1.39 19.14
CA GLN A 37 -6.74 1.43 19.11
C GLN A 37 -6.17 1.06 17.73
N TYR A 38 -6.78 0.11 17.02
CA TYR A 38 -6.30 -0.33 15.71
C TYR A 38 -6.52 0.74 14.65
N PHE A 39 -7.67 1.45 14.70
CA PHE A 39 -7.93 2.62 13.87
C PHE A 39 -6.86 3.71 14.07
N LEU A 40 -6.57 4.06 15.33
CA LEU A 40 -5.59 5.11 15.63
C LEU A 40 -4.17 4.72 15.20
N LEU A 41 -3.80 3.45 15.34
CA LEU A 41 -2.52 2.94 14.86
C LEU A 41 -2.42 2.96 13.33
N SER A 42 -3.47 2.54 12.61
CA SER A 42 -3.53 2.65 11.15
C SER A 42 -3.40 4.11 10.68
N LEU A 43 -4.10 5.02 11.35
CA LEU A 43 -4.02 6.46 11.10
C LEU A 43 -2.59 6.98 11.30
N LEU A 44 -1.96 6.62 12.42
CA LEU A 44 -0.57 7.00 12.71
C LEU A 44 0.41 6.45 11.65
N TRP A 45 0.25 5.19 11.24
CA TRP A 45 1.14 4.58 10.24
C TRP A 45 1.05 5.29 8.89
N TRP A 46 -0.15 5.60 8.42
CA TRP A 46 -0.34 6.36 7.19
C TRP A 46 0.20 7.78 7.30
N PHE A 47 -0.01 8.44 8.44
CA PHE A 47 0.49 9.79 8.70
C PHE A 47 2.02 9.83 8.61
N LEU A 48 2.69 8.92 9.31
CA LEU A 48 4.15 8.83 9.31
C LEU A 48 4.68 8.46 7.93
N TYR A 49 4.06 7.49 7.25
CA TYR A 49 4.51 7.03 5.93
C TYR A 49 4.41 8.14 4.88
N THR A 50 3.23 8.78 4.75
CA THR A 50 3.00 9.83 3.75
C THR A 50 3.79 11.10 4.06
N GLY A 51 3.98 11.43 5.34
CA GLY A 51 4.90 12.48 5.77
C GLY A 51 6.35 12.19 5.39
N ALA A 52 6.83 10.96 5.59
CA ALA A 52 8.17 10.55 5.18
C ALA A 52 8.38 10.60 3.66
N LEU A 53 7.38 10.19 2.88
CA LEU A 53 7.42 10.34 1.41
C LEU A 53 7.51 11.82 0.99
N TYR A 54 6.82 12.72 1.70
CA TYR A 54 6.94 14.15 1.46
C TYR A 54 8.37 14.66 1.73
N VAL A 55 8.99 14.25 2.84
CA VAL A 55 10.39 14.59 3.13
C VAL A 55 11.31 14.04 2.03
N ALA A 56 11.11 12.80 1.61
CA ALA A 56 11.92 12.17 0.57
C ALA A 56 11.86 12.91 -0.77
N ILE A 57 10.68 13.37 -1.22
CA ILE A 57 10.59 14.13 -2.48
C ILE A 57 11.28 15.49 -2.37
N ARG A 58 11.26 16.13 -1.19
CA ARG A 58 11.94 17.41 -0.95
C ARG A 58 13.46 17.27 -0.93
N GLU A 59 13.96 16.19 -0.34
CA GLU A 59 15.38 15.79 -0.43
C GLU A 59 15.78 15.54 -1.89
N TYR A 60 14.98 14.80 -2.66
CA TYR A 60 15.23 14.55 -4.09
C TYR A 60 15.36 15.84 -4.91
N MET A 61 14.54 16.84 -4.60
CA MET A 61 14.56 18.13 -5.31
C MET A 61 15.76 19.01 -4.95
N PHE A 62 16.56 18.65 -3.92
CA PHE A 62 17.57 19.52 -3.31
C PHE A 62 17.02 20.90 -2.93
N ASN A 63 15.73 20.96 -2.57
CA ASN A 63 15.00 22.20 -2.34
C ASN A 63 14.64 22.34 -0.85
N ILE A 64 15.67 22.39 -0.02
CA ILE A 64 15.56 22.50 1.44
C ILE A 64 16.21 23.80 1.88
N ASP A 65 15.40 24.86 1.89
CA ASP A 65 15.81 26.15 2.46
C ASP A 65 15.81 26.12 4.00
N SER A 66 14.94 25.28 4.58
CA SER A 66 14.82 25.09 6.02
C SER A 66 14.16 23.75 6.34
N TYR A 67 14.84 22.92 7.14
CA TYR A 67 14.30 21.64 7.59
C TYR A 67 13.03 21.79 8.43
N ILE A 68 12.88 22.87 9.20
CA ILE A 68 11.68 23.14 10.00
C ILE A 68 10.46 23.35 9.10
N LYS A 69 10.62 24.11 8.00
CA LYS A 69 9.55 24.34 7.03
C LYS A 69 9.14 23.03 6.35
N VAL A 70 10.12 22.22 5.92
CA VAL A 70 9.86 20.92 5.30
C VAL A 70 9.13 19.99 6.27
N PHE A 71 9.54 19.95 7.53
CA PHE A 71 8.89 19.16 8.57
C PHE A 71 7.43 19.59 8.79
N GLY A 72 7.17 20.90 8.90
CA GLY A 72 5.80 21.41 9.02
C GLY A 72 4.91 21.06 7.82
N GLN A 73 5.46 21.14 6.59
CA GLN A 73 4.75 20.75 5.39
C GLN A 73 4.52 19.22 5.30
N ALA A 74 5.48 18.42 5.78
CA ALA A 74 5.33 16.97 5.87
C ALA A 74 4.21 16.58 6.84
N ILE A 75 4.08 17.27 7.98
CA ILE A 75 2.96 17.07 8.92
C ILE A 75 1.63 17.40 8.24
N LEU A 76 1.52 18.56 7.60
CA LEU A 76 0.27 18.98 6.94
C LEU A 76 -0.11 18.01 5.82
N PHE A 77 0.86 17.61 4.99
CA PHE A 77 0.64 16.65 3.92
C PHE A 77 0.24 15.28 4.47
N GLY A 78 0.96 14.79 5.47
CA GLY A 78 0.69 13.50 6.09
C GLY A 78 -0.70 13.43 6.72
N ALA A 79 -1.12 14.50 7.41
CA ALA A 79 -2.46 14.61 7.97
C ALA A 79 -3.53 14.59 6.87
N ALA A 80 -3.37 15.42 5.83
CA ALA A 80 -4.33 15.49 4.73
C ALA A 80 -4.45 14.16 3.96
N ALA A 81 -3.32 13.52 3.63
CA ALA A 81 -3.30 12.24 2.95
C ALA A 81 -3.96 11.14 3.78
N THR A 82 -3.71 11.14 5.09
CA THR A 82 -4.30 10.14 5.99
C THR A 82 -5.81 10.32 6.11
N LEU A 83 -6.30 11.55 6.26
CA LEU A 83 -7.75 11.81 6.29
C LEU A 83 -8.43 11.41 4.98
N LEU A 84 -7.79 11.70 3.84
CA LEU A 84 -8.26 11.24 2.54
C LEU A 84 -8.32 9.70 2.48
N LYS A 85 -7.29 9.02 2.98
CA LYS A 85 -7.25 7.56 3.06
C LYS A 85 -8.35 7.00 3.95
N THR A 86 -8.63 7.61 5.10
CA THR A 86 -9.75 7.24 5.96
C THR A 86 -11.08 7.31 5.22
N GLY A 87 -11.31 8.38 4.45
CA GLY A 87 -12.52 8.53 3.64
C GLY A 87 -12.64 7.44 2.55
N ILE A 88 -11.54 7.11 1.88
CA ILE A 88 -11.50 6.02 0.89
C ILE A 88 -11.80 4.66 1.54
N ASP A 89 -11.22 4.39 2.72
CA ASP A 89 -11.46 3.14 3.45
C ASP A 89 -12.91 3.01 3.89
N ALA A 90 -13.51 4.10 4.38
CA ALA A 90 -14.92 4.15 4.75
C ALA A 90 -15.83 3.81 3.56
N LEU A 91 -15.57 4.41 2.39
CA LEU A 91 -16.33 4.13 1.17
C LEU A 91 -16.13 2.68 0.70
N THR A 92 -14.89 2.19 0.72
CA THR A 92 -14.57 0.81 0.32
C THR A 92 -15.29 -0.21 1.21
N GLU A 93 -15.30 0.04 2.51
CA GLU A 93 -15.98 -0.82 3.48
C GLU A 93 -17.48 -0.96 3.20
N MET A 94 -18.15 0.12 2.77
CA MET A 94 -19.57 0.08 2.39
C MET A 94 -19.86 -0.89 1.24
N PHE A 95 -18.97 -0.96 0.24
CA PHE A 95 -19.11 -1.90 -0.88
C PHE A 95 -18.74 -3.32 -0.48
N VAL A 96 -17.68 -3.45 0.32
CA VAL A 96 -17.08 -4.74 0.64
C VAL A 96 -17.93 -5.56 1.62
N ARG A 97 -18.62 -4.90 2.57
CA ARG A 97 -19.54 -5.56 3.52
C ARG A 97 -20.67 -6.34 2.82
N GLN A 98 -21.00 -6.00 1.58
CA GLN A 98 -22.02 -6.71 0.79
C GLN A 98 -21.52 -8.07 0.23
N SER A 99 -20.21 -8.35 0.26
CA SER A 99 -19.63 -9.53 -0.38
C SER A 99 -19.86 -10.86 0.37
N GLY A 100 -20.15 -10.82 1.68
CA GLY A 100 -20.31 -12.02 2.52
C GLY A 100 -19.06 -12.94 2.56
N ASN A 101 -17.91 -12.47 2.07
CA ASN A 101 -16.66 -13.22 2.02
C ASN A 101 -15.52 -12.34 2.54
N THR A 102 -15.06 -12.64 3.76
CA THR A 102 -13.99 -11.91 4.44
C THR A 102 -12.69 -11.90 3.65
N MET A 103 -12.42 -12.92 2.85
CA MET A 103 -11.20 -12.97 2.06
C MET A 103 -11.23 -12.02 0.87
N ILE A 104 -12.33 -11.99 0.11
CA ILE A 104 -12.55 -10.99 -0.95
C ILE A 104 -12.49 -9.59 -0.35
N SER A 105 -13.05 -9.43 0.84
CA SER A 105 -13.07 -8.16 1.56
C SER A 105 -11.67 -7.64 1.87
N ILE A 106 -10.85 -8.48 2.48
CA ILE A 106 -9.45 -8.18 2.80
C ILE A 106 -8.66 -7.90 1.53
N PHE A 107 -8.84 -8.71 0.47
CA PHE A 107 -8.17 -8.49 -0.81
C PHE A 107 -8.48 -7.12 -1.43
N ILE A 108 -9.75 -6.70 -1.45
CA ILE A 108 -10.13 -5.37 -1.96
C ILE A 108 -9.47 -4.26 -1.14
N MET A 109 -9.43 -4.40 0.19
CA MET A 109 -8.77 -3.42 1.06
C MET A 109 -7.25 -3.36 0.83
N GLU A 110 -6.59 -4.50 0.56
CA GLU A 110 -5.17 -4.54 0.18
C GLU A 110 -4.92 -3.88 -1.19
N LEU A 111 -5.82 -4.07 -2.16
CA LEU A 111 -5.74 -3.37 -3.44
C LEU A 111 -5.89 -1.86 -3.27
N VAL A 112 -6.83 -1.41 -2.44
CA VAL A 112 -7.03 0.02 -2.15
C VAL A 112 -5.81 0.63 -1.46
N LEU A 113 -5.22 -0.10 -0.50
CA LEU A 113 -3.94 0.29 0.12
C LEU A 113 -2.83 0.47 -0.92
N LEU A 114 -2.68 -0.52 -1.81
CA LEU A 114 -1.66 -0.50 -2.86
C LEU A 114 -1.86 0.67 -3.82
N LEU A 115 -3.09 0.83 -4.33
CA LEU A 115 -3.44 1.91 -5.26
C LEU A 115 -3.22 3.29 -4.62
N PHE A 116 -3.62 3.46 -3.36
CA PHE A 116 -3.45 4.72 -2.65
C PHE A 116 -1.98 5.08 -2.44
N GLY A 117 -1.14 4.14 -1.98
CA GLY A 117 0.29 4.39 -1.82
C GLY A 117 0.98 4.77 -3.13
N CYS A 118 0.65 4.06 -4.22
CA CYS A 118 1.13 4.41 -5.56
C CYS A 118 0.65 5.80 -6.00
N ALA A 119 -0.63 6.13 -5.77
CA ALA A 119 -1.20 7.43 -6.11
C ALA A 119 -0.53 8.58 -5.36
N VAL A 120 -0.21 8.40 -4.07
CA VAL A 120 0.54 9.40 -3.29
C VAL A 120 1.92 9.65 -3.90
N MET A 121 2.66 8.61 -4.29
CA MET A 121 3.97 8.79 -4.93
C MET A 121 3.86 9.54 -6.25
N VAL A 122 2.91 9.12 -7.10
CA VAL A 122 2.63 9.79 -8.38
C VAL A 122 2.27 11.27 -8.15
N PHE A 123 1.42 11.56 -7.17
CA PHE A 123 1.04 12.92 -6.79
C PHE A 123 2.25 13.75 -6.37
N LEU A 124 3.13 13.21 -5.52
CA LEU A 124 4.33 13.91 -5.07
C LEU A 124 5.27 14.24 -6.24
N PHE A 125 5.52 13.28 -7.12
CA PHE A 125 6.36 13.53 -8.30
C PHE A 125 5.71 14.53 -9.26
N TYR A 126 4.41 14.43 -9.50
CA TYR A 126 3.70 15.32 -10.43
C TYR A 126 3.56 16.74 -9.90
N PHE A 127 3.03 16.92 -8.69
CA PHE A 127 2.68 18.24 -8.15
C PHE A 127 3.83 18.90 -7.40
N ILE A 128 4.60 18.15 -6.60
CA ILE A 128 5.69 18.72 -5.80
C ILE A 128 6.96 18.83 -6.62
N ALA A 129 7.40 17.73 -7.24
CA ALA A 129 8.57 17.75 -8.12
C ALA A 129 8.28 18.32 -9.52
N LYS A 130 7.03 18.72 -9.81
CA LYS A 130 6.59 19.31 -11.09
C LYS A 130 7.00 18.46 -12.30
N GLN A 131 6.92 17.14 -12.15
CA GLN A 131 7.41 16.18 -13.12
C GLN A 131 6.28 15.77 -14.07
N SER A 132 6.43 15.97 -15.39
CA SER A 132 5.40 15.50 -16.34
C SER A 132 5.46 13.97 -16.52
N ILE A 133 4.36 13.23 -16.46
CA ILE A 133 4.42 11.75 -16.48
C ILE A 133 4.27 11.17 -17.92
N SER A 134 4.21 12.04 -18.93
CA SER A 134 3.69 11.75 -20.27
C SER A 134 4.47 10.77 -21.18
N SER A 135 5.71 10.36 -20.86
CA SER A 135 6.49 9.51 -21.78
C SER A 135 7.12 8.32 -21.08
N TRP A 136 6.67 7.11 -21.45
CA TRP A 136 7.33 5.86 -21.10
C TRP A 136 8.71 5.76 -21.74
N LYS A 137 9.67 5.15 -21.05
CA LYS A 137 11.05 4.98 -21.55
C LYS A 137 11.48 3.54 -21.31
N ASP A 138 12.30 2.99 -22.20
CA ASP A 138 12.78 1.60 -22.09
C ASP A 138 13.54 1.33 -20.78
N SER A 139 14.24 2.35 -20.26
CA SER A 139 14.89 2.28 -18.94
C SER A 139 13.93 2.05 -17.76
N LEU A 140 12.62 2.19 -17.97
CA LEU A 140 11.56 1.92 -16.97
C LEU A 140 11.02 0.48 -17.05
N ASN A 141 11.30 -0.25 -18.14
CA ASN A 141 10.82 -1.62 -18.35
C ASN A 141 11.19 -2.57 -17.20
N PRO A 142 12.41 -2.52 -16.61
CA PRO A 142 12.73 -3.38 -15.46
C PRO A 142 11.82 -3.13 -14.26
N TYR A 143 11.49 -1.86 -13.95
CA TYR A 143 10.62 -1.51 -12.84
C TYR A 143 9.18 -1.97 -13.10
N ALA A 144 8.71 -1.77 -14.34
CA ALA A 144 7.39 -2.25 -14.76
C ALA A 144 7.29 -3.78 -14.70
N GLY A 145 8.35 -4.49 -15.10
CA GLY A 145 8.44 -5.94 -15.01
C GLY A 145 8.38 -6.44 -13.57
N ILE A 146 9.09 -5.80 -12.64
CA ILE A 146 9.04 -6.13 -11.21
C ILE A 146 7.63 -5.87 -10.64
N ILE A 147 7.04 -4.71 -10.91
CA ILE A 147 5.69 -4.36 -10.44
C ILE A 147 4.65 -5.34 -11.01
N GLY A 148 4.68 -5.57 -12.32
CA GLY A 148 3.77 -6.50 -12.99
C GLY A 148 3.92 -7.94 -12.50
N GLY A 149 5.17 -8.40 -12.33
CA GLY A 149 5.46 -9.72 -11.79
C GLY A 149 4.98 -9.90 -10.35
N ALA A 150 5.24 -8.92 -9.48
CA ALA A 150 4.77 -8.95 -8.09
C ALA A 150 3.23 -8.96 -8.00
N LEU A 151 2.56 -8.14 -8.83
CA LEU A 151 1.09 -8.13 -8.91
C LEU A 151 0.52 -9.45 -9.42
N ALA A 152 1.11 -10.02 -10.48
CA ALA A 152 0.66 -11.29 -11.04
C ALA A 152 0.79 -12.44 -10.02
N LEU A 153 1.92 -12.51 -9.31
CA LEU A 153 2.11 -13.49 -8.24
C LEU A 153 1.10 -13.32 -7.11
N TYR A 154 0.83 -12.07 -6.71
CA TYR A 154 -0.13 -11.78 -5.66
C TYR A 154 -1.57 -12.17 -6.04
N VAL A 155 -2.02 -11.81 -7.25
CA VAL A 155 -3.33 -12.21 -7.77
C VAL A 155 -3.44 -13.73 -7.87
N GLY A 156 -2.38 -14.41 -8.34
CA GLY A 156 -2.32 -15.87 -8.39
C GLY A 156 -2.47 -16.50 -6.99
N MET A 157 -1.81 -15.94 -5.98
CA MET A 157 -1.93 -16.41 -4.59
C MET A 157 -3.34 -16.20 -4.02
N VAL A 158 -3.98 -15.07 -4.33
CA VAL A 158 -5.36 -14.80 -3.91
C VAL A 158 -6.31 -15.82 -4.55
N PHE A 159 -6.16 -16.08 -5.85
CA PHE A 159 -6.95 -17.09 -6.53
C PHE A 159 -6.73 -18.49 -5.96
N TYR A 160 -5.48 -18.85 -5.64
CA TYR A 160 -5.15 -20.09 -4.96
C TYR A 160 -5.89 -20.24 -3.62
N TYR A 161 -5.92 -19.20 -2.78
CA TYR A 161 -6.64 -19.25 -1.51
C TYR A 161 -8.17 -19.27 -1.66
N LEU A 162 -8.72 -18.67 -2.74
CA LEU A 162 -10.15 -18.77 -3.05
C LEU A 162 -10.51 -20.22 -3.39
N LEU A 163 -9.76 -20.85 -4.30
CA LEU A 163 -9.97 -22.25 -4.65
C LEU A 163 -9.76 -23.19 -3.44
N LYS A 164 -8.77 -22.89 -2.60
CA LYS A 164 -8.50 -23.65 -1.37
C LYS A 164 -9.64 -23.53 -0.36
N LEU A 165 -10.34 -22.39 -0.32
CA LEU A 165 -11.53 -22.19 0.52
C LEU A 165 -12.67 -23.10 0.07
N ASP A 166 -12.99 -23.08 -1.22
CA ASP A 166 -14.08 -23.89 -1.78
C ASP A 166 -13.79 -25.38 -1.59
N TRP A 167 -12.57 -25.81 -1.93
CA TRP A 167 -12.12 -27.18 -1.72
C TRP A 167 -12.21 -27.63 -0.25
N ALA A 168 -11.84 -26.76 0.70
CA ALA A 168 -11.90 -27.09 2.12
C ALA A 168 -13.35 -27.19 2.63
N LEU A 169 -14.26 -26.34 2.15
CA LEU A 169 -15.68 -26.40 2.52
C LEU A 169 -16.34 -27.69 2.01
N GLU A 170 -15.98 -28.14 0.80
CA GLU A 170 -16.48 -29.40 0.25
C GLU A 170 -15.90 -30.63 0.96
N THR A 171 -14.56 -30.64 1.13
CA THR A 171 -13.82 -31.78 1.70
C THR A 171 -14.23 -32.06 3.15
N TYR A 172 -14.48 -31.00 3.94
CA TYR A 172 -14.87 -31.12 5.35
C TYR A 172 -16.36 -30.87 5.57
N SER A 173 -17.20 -31.13 4.56
CA SER A 173 -18.65 -30.88 4.59
C SER A 173 -19.36 -31.46 5.82
N GLY A 174 -18.93 -32.62 6.32
CA GLY A 174 -19.43 -33.19 7.58
C GLY A 174 -19.18 -32.29 8.80
N ALA A 175 -17.96 -31.79 8.96
CA ALA A 175 -17.60 -30.86 10.04
C ALA A 175 -18.23 -29.46 9.83
N VAL A 176 -18.41 -29.05 8.56
CA VAL A 176 -19.13 -27.82 8.20
C VAL A 176 -20.60 -27.89 8.62
N ALA A 177 -21.23 -29.06 8.49
CA ALA A 177 -22.61 -29.26 8.94
C ALA A 177 -22.77 -29.13 10.46
N GLU A 178 -21.75 -29.54 11.24
CA GLU A 178 -21.76 -29.42 12.70
C GLU A 178 -21.60 -27.97 13.19
N VAL A 179 -20.74 -27.17 12.55
CA VAL A 179 -20.44 -25.80 12.96
C VAL A 179 -21.35 -24.76 12.27
N GLY A 180 -22.01 -25.16 11.19
CA GLY A 180 -22.83 -24.29 10.34
C GLY A 180 -22.03 -23.70 9.17
N ALA A 181 -22.62 -23.70 7.97
CA ALA A 181 -21.95 -23.32 6.72
C ALA A 181 -21.41 -21.87 6.72
N GLU A 182 -22.18 -20.92 7.25
CA GLU A 182 -21.74 -19.52 7.33
C GLU A 182 -20.57 -19.35 8.29
N GLN A 183 -20.63 -19.98 9.47
CA GLN A 183 -19.59 -19.88 10.48
C GLN A 183 -18.29 -20.56 10.01
N ALA A 184 -18.40 -21.74 9.38
CA ALA A 184 -17.26 -22.44 8.80
C ALA A 184 -16.58 -21.62 7.70
N LYS A 185 -17.38 -21.02 6.79
CA LYS A 185 -16.88 -20.13 5.73
C LYS A 185 -16.20 -18.90 6.33
N LEU A 186 -16.79 -18.27 7.35
CA LEU A 186 -16.21 -17.12 8.03
C LEU A 186 -14.85 -17.45 8.66
N ASN A 187 -14.76 -18.56 9.39
CA ASN A 187 -13.53 -18.99 10.06
C ASN A 187 -12.41 -19.31 9.06
N LEU A 188 -12.71 -20.09 8.02
CA LEU A 188 -11.73 -20.48 6.99
C LEU A 188 -11.29 -19.28 6.14
N SER A 189 -12.23 -18.46 5.68
CA SER A 189 -11.91 -17.25 4.90
C SER A 189 -11.06 -16.27 5.72
N THR A 190 -11.35 -16.09 7.01
CA THR A 190 -10.52 -15.27 7.91
C THR A 190 -9.11 -15.82 8.07
N LYS A 191 -8.96 -17.14 8.22
CA LYS A 191 -7.64 -17.79 8.32
C LYS A 191 -6.82 -17.55 7.05
N PHE A 192 -7.37 -17.87 5.89
CA PHE A 192 -6.66 -17.70 4.61
C PHE A 192 -6.38 -16.24 4.28
N ALA A 193 -7.27 -15.33 4.65
CA ALA A 193 -7.03 -13.90 4.48
C ALA A 193 -5.89 -13.37 5.36
N ARG A 194 -5.71 -13.92 6.58
CA ARG A 194 -4.54 -13.59 7.43
C ARG A 194 -3.23 -14.08 6.83
N GLU A 195 -3.24 -15.30 6.28
CA GLU A 195 -2.10 -15.90 5.57
C GLU A 195 -1.76 -15.09 4.31
N SER A 196 -2.77 -14.72 3.51
CA SER A 196 -2.57 -13.91 2.30
C SER A 196 -2.06 -12.50 2.62
N ALA A 197 -2.52 -11.89 3.71
CA ALA A 197 -2.08 -10.54 4.09
C ALA A 197 -0.59 -10.45 4.46
N GLY A 198 0.04 -11.57 4.86
CA GLY A 198 1.50 -11.62 5.03
C GLY A 198 2.23 -11.48 3.68
N ILE A 199 1.70 -12.12 2.64
CA ILE A 199 2.23 -12.03 1.27
C ILE A 199 1.91 -10.65 0.68
N GLY A 200 0.70 -10.13 0.91
CA GLY A 200 0.29 -8.79 0.53
C GLY A 200 1.26 -7.72 1.03
N MET A 201 1.75 -7.86 2.28
CA MET A 201 2.79 -7.00 2.84
C MET A 201 4.07 -6.98 2.02
N ILE A 202 4.61 -8.15 1.67
CA ILE A 202 5.83 -8.25 0.87
C ILE A 202 5.61 -7.62 -0.50
N VAL A 203 4.45 -7.87 -1.11
CA VAL A 203 4.09 -7.38 -2.45
C VAL A 203 4.03 -5.86 -2.47
N TYR A 204 3.28 -5.21 -1.56
CA TYR A 204 3.21 -3.75 -1.59
C TYR A 204 4.54 -3.10 -1.20
N VAL A 205 5.35 -3.68 -0.32
CA VAL A 205 6.69 -3.15 0.00
C VAL A 205 7.58 -3.15 -1.24
N ILE A 206 7.62 -4.25 -1.99
CA ILE A 206 8.37 -4.35 -3.25
C ILE A 206 7.85 -3.29 -4.23
N ILE A 207 6.53 -3.25 -4.45
CA ILE A 207 5.92 -2.33 -5.41
C ILE A 207 6.19 -0.86 -5.05
N PHE A 208 6.06 -0.49 -3.78
CA PHE A 208 6.27 0.89 -3.32
C PHE A 208 7.72 1.35 -3.52
N ILE A 209 8.69 0.51 -3.16
CA ILE A 209 10.12 0.82 -3.38
C ILE A 209 10.42 0.90 -4.88
N THR A 210 10.00 -0.11 -5.66
CA THR A 210 10.22 -0.15 -7.10
C THR A 210 9.57 1.02 -7.82
N MET A 211 8.36 1.41 -7.42
CA MET A 211 7.63 2.54 -7.97
C MET A 211 8.37 3.85 -7.72
N TRP A 212 8.83 4.09 -6.49
CA TRP A 212 9.63 5.28 -6.18
C TRP A 212 10.89 5.37 -7.02
N LEU A 213 11.64 4.26 -7.14
CA LEU A 213 12.86 4.21 -7.94
C LEU A 213 12.58 4.45 -9.43
N GLY A 214 11.50 3.88 -9.96
CA GLY A 214 11.08 4.09 -11.35
C GLY A 214 10.71 5.54 -11.63
N LEU A 215 9.93 6.18 -10.75
CA LEU A 215 9.56 7.59 -10.86
C LEU A 215 10.79 8.50 -10.79
N ARG A 216 11.69 8.26 -9.83
CA ARG A 216 12.98 8.96 -9.69
C ARG A 216 13.84 8.84 -10.95
N LYS A 217 13.99 7.63 -11.49
CA LYS A 217 14.78 7.37 -12.71
C LYS A 217 14.19 8.08 -13.93
N ASN A 218 12.87 8.11 -14.04
CA ASN A 218 12.19 8.85 -15.10
C ASN A 218 12.46 10.37 -14.99
N ALA A 219 12.54 10.89 -13.77
CA ALA A 219 12.81 12.29 -13.49
C ALA A 219 14.26 12.70 -13.84
N GLU A 220 15.25 11.91 -13.41
CA GLU A 220 16.68 12.15 -13.68
C GLU A 220 17.02 12.15 -15.17
N SER A 221 16.51 11.15 -15.90
CA SER A 221 16.75 10.99 -17.34
C SER A 221 16.16 12.12 -18.21
N ARG A 222 15.42 13.08 -17.63
CA ARG A 222 15.01 14.31 -18.32
C ARG A 222 15.83 15.54 -17.96
N LYS A 223 16.35 15.64 -16.73
CA LYS A 223 17.27 16.73 -16.39
C LYS A 223 18.50 16.69 -17.31
N LEU A 224 18.99 15.48 -17.62
CA LEU A 224 20.09 15.24 -18.56
C LEU A 224 19.78 15.57 -20.03
N LYS A 225 18.50 15.64 -20.44
CA LYS A 225 18.12 16.05 -21.82
C LYS A 225 17.95 17.57 -21.98
N LYS A 226 17.91 18.32 -20.86
CA LYS A 226 17.70 19.77 -20.85
C LYS A 226 18.98 20.56 -20.59
N ALA A 227 20.06 19.90 -20.18
CA ALA A 227 21.40 20.45 -20.04
C ALA A 227 22.18 20.19 -21.33
#